data_AF-A0A443RAY8-F1
#
_entry.id   AF-A0A443RAY8-F1
#
_cell.length_a   1.000
_cell.length_b   1.000
_cell.length_c   1.000
_cell.angle_alpha   90.00
_cell.angle_beta   90.00
_cell.angle_gamma   90.00
#
_symmetry.space_group_name_H-M   'P 1'
#
loop_
_entity.id
_entity.type
_entity.pdbx_description
1 polymer ?
#
loop_
_entity_poly.entity_id
_entity_poly.type
_entity_poly.pdbx_seq_one_letter_code
_entity_poly.pdbx_strand_id
1 'polypeptide(L)'
;MIKNEALKSVPLLFVANKQDKSEALSLDRLKDIFRQSAQYMGKRDCHSVAASAILGEGINEGIEWLVNCMKRNSNIRPPHNEEE
;
A
#
# COMPACT_ATOMS: atom_id res chain seq x y z
N MET A 1 -13.70 -2.61 -0.70
CA MET A 1 -12.81 -2.19 0.39
C MET A 1 -12.19 -0.82 0.16
N ILE A 2 -11.97 -0.32 -1.07
CA ILE A 2 -11.67 1.11 -1.29
C ILE A 2 -12.38 1.57 -2.57
N LYS A 3 -13.61 2.08 -2.48
CA LYS A 3 -14.44 2.50 -3.63
C LYS A 3 -14.76 4.00 -3.56
N ASN A 4 -13.77 4.83 -3.25
CA ASN A 4 -13.92 6.28 -3.30
C ASN A 4 -13.23 6.80 -4.56
N GLU A 5 -13.92 7.60 -5.38
CA GLU A 5 -13.37 8.20 -6.60
C GLU A 5 -12.16 9.09 -6.32
N ALA A 6 -12.11 9.76 -5.15
CA ALA A 6 -10.94 10.54 -4.73
C ALA A 6 -9.68 9.68 -4.59
N LEU A 7 -9.85 8.36 -4.36
CA LEU A 7 -8.76 7.40 -4.25
C LEU A 7 -8.46 6.69 -5.56
N LYS A 8 -9.05 7.08 -6.69
CA LYS A 8 -8.76 6.46 -8.00
C LYS A 8 -7.28 6.64 -8.34
N SER A 9 -6.63 5.52 -8.69
CA SER A 9 -5.20 5.47 -9.07
C SER A 9 -4.19 5.88 -7.97
N VAL A 10 -4.65 6.14 -6.74
CA VAL A 10 -3.75 6.37 -5.59
C VAL A 10 -3.04 5.06 -5.24
N PRO A 11 -1.70 5.04 -5.10
CA PRO A 11 -0.94 3.85 -4.73
C PRO A 11 -1.40 3.29 -3.39
N LEU A 12 -1.42 1.96 -3.26
CA LEU A 12 -1.82 1.26 -2.05
C LEU A 12 -0.65 0.46 -1.48
N LEU A 13 -0.17 0.85 -0.29
CA LEU A 13 0.79 0.06 0.47
C LEU A 13 0.04 -0.76 1.52
N PHE A 14 0.15 -2.08 1.44
CA PHE A 14 -0.34 -3.01 2.45
C PHE A 14 0.77 -3.37 3.44
N VAL A 15 0.67 -2.88 4.67
CA VAL A 15 1.67 -3.16 5.72
C VAL A 15 1.14 -4.25 6.64
N ALA A 16 1.70 -5.46 6.51
CA ALA A 16 1.47 -6.56 7.44
C ALA A 16 2.30 -6.32 8.71
N ASN A 17 1.77 -5.48 9.60
CA ASN A 17 2.45 -5.09 10.84
C ASN A 17 2.42 -6.21 11.91
N LYS A 18 3.24 -6.05 12.95
CA LYS A 18 3.39 -6.94 14.11
C LYS A 18 4.06 -8.29 13.82
N GLN A 19 4.96 -8.32 12.84
CA GLN A 19 5.69 -9.55 12.47
C GLN A 19 6.70 -10.00 13.56
N ASP A 20 6.90 -9.20 14.61
CA ASP A 20 7.61 -9.61 15.83
C ASP A 20 6.85 -10.64 16.68
N LYS A 21 5.55 -10.87 16.41
CA LYS A 21 4.72 -11.83 17.15
C LYS A 21 4.76 -13.20 16.52
N SER A 22 4.87 -14.24 17.35
CA SER A 22 4.84 -15.63 16.91
C SER A 22 3.53 -16.03 16.22
N GLU A 23 2.41 -15.41 16.59
CA GLU A 23 1.10 -15.63 15.96
C GLU A 23 0.88 -14.82 14.66
N ALA A 24 1.87 -14.03 14.23
CA ALA A 24 1.72 -13.21 13.03
C ALA A 24 1.53 -14.09 11.78
N LEU A 25 0.55 -13.74 10.96
CA LEU A 25 0.36 -14.39 9.67
C LEU A 25 1.46 -13.96 8.70
N SER A 26 1.94 -14.92 7.91
CA SER A 26 2.89 -14.64 6.83
C SER A 26 2.27 -13.74 5.77
N LEU A 27 3.12 -12.96 5.11
CA LEU A 27 2.71 -12.05 4.06
C LEU A 27 1.98 -12.77 2.91
N ASP A 28 2.39 -13.99 2.57
CA ASP A 28 1.75 -14.79 1.52
C ASP A 28 0.34 -15.25 1.92
N ARG A 29 0.15 -15.65 3.19
CA ARG A 29 -1.18 -16.00 3.67
C ARG A 29 -2.11 -14.79 3.69
N LEU A 30 -1.59 -13.62 4.06
CA LEU A 30 -2.35 -12.37 3.99
C LEU A 30 -2.72 -12.04 2.55
N LYS A 31 -1.79 -12.13 1.59
CA LYS A 31 -2.08 -11.93 0.16
C LYS A 31 -3.22 -12.84 -0.30
N ASP A 32 -3.25 -14.10 0.10
CA ASP A 32 -4.34 -15.03 -0.24
C ASP A 32 -5.69 -14.61 0.32
N ILE A 33 -5.74 -14.14 1.57
CA ILE A 33 -6.97 -13.61 2.19
C ILE A 33 -7.45 -12.37 1.42
N PHE A 34 -6.52 -11.47 1.07
CA PHE A 34 -6.85 -10.22 0.38
C PHE A 34 -7.15 -10.37 -1.11
N ARG A 35 -6.73 -11.47 -1.76
CA ARG A 35 -7.07 -11.78 -3.17
C ARG A 35 -8.58 -11.75 -3.42
N GLN A 36 -9.38 -12.23 -2.48
CA GLN A 36 -10.86 -12.21 -2.59
C GLN A 36 -11.42 -10.78 -2.67
N SER A 37 -10.68 -9.82 -2.09
CA SER A 37 -11.04 -8.40 -2.09
C SER A 37 -10.33 -7.60 -3.18
N ALA A 38 -9.44 -8.21 -3.97
CA ALA A 38 -8.63 -7.52 -4.97
C ALA A 38 -9.46 -6.86 -6.08
N GLN A 39 -10.60 -7.46 -6.41
CA GLN A 39 -11.59 -6.86 -7.32
C GLN A 39 -12.05 -5.47 -6.89
N TYR A 40 -11.99 -5.14 -5.59
CA TYR A 40 -12.40 -3.84 -5.06
C TYR A 40 -11.26 -2.83 -4.95
N MET A 41 -10.03 -3.19 -5.32
CA MET A 41 -8.89 -2.28 -5.33
C MET A 41 -8.80 -1.50 -6.65
N GLY A 42 -9.34 -2.04 -7.75
CA GLY A 42 -9.25 -1.39 -9.06
C GLY A 42 -7.82 -1.35 -9.60
N LYS A 43 -7.60 -0.62 -10.71
CA LYS A 43 -6.27 -0.50 -11.35
C LYS A 43 -5.46 0.60 -10.66
N ARG A 44 -4.53 0.20 -9.79
CA ARG A 44 -3.57 1.07 -9.08
C ARG A 44 -2.28 0.31 -8.78
N ASP A 45 -1.22 1.05 -8.51
CA ASP A 45 -0.01 0.45 -7.94
C ASP A 45 -0.32 -0.10 -6.54
N CYS A 46 0.10 -1.34 -6.29
CA CYS A 46 -0.08 -2.01 -5.02
C CYS A 46 1.21 -2.72 -4.63
N HIS A 47 1.57 -2.62 -3.35
CA HIS A 47 2.70 -3.34 -2.79
C HIS A 47 2.38 -3.78 -1.37
N SER A 48 3.04 -4.83 -0.91
CA SER A 48 2.81 -5.43 0.40
C SER A 48 4.14 -5.63 1.10
N VAL A 49 4.25 -5.17 2.34
CA VAL A 49 5.48 -5.28 3.14
C VAL A 49 5.15 -5.92 4.49
N ALA A 50 5.98 -6.87 4.89
CA ALA A 50 5.99 -7.42 6.24
C ALA A 50 6.77 -6.47 7.15
N ALA A 51 6.19 -6.04 8.27
CA ALA A 51 6.82 -5.04 9.13
C ALA A 51 6.64 -5.32 10.62
N SER A 52 7.60 -4.84 11.40
CA SER A 52 7.45 -4.64 12.84
C SER A 52 7.71 -3.18 13.17
N ALA A 53 6.66 -2.44 13.50
CA ALA A 53 6.79 -1.03 13.86
C ALA A 53 7.65 -0.78 15.11
N ILE A 54 7.76 -1.77 16.02
CA ILE A 54 8.56 -1.64 17.25
C ILE A 54 10.03 -1.95 17.02
N LEU A 55 10.36 -2.84 16.07
CA LEU A 55 11.74 -3.18 15.70
C LEU A 55 12.25 -2.32 14.53
N GLY A 56 11.36 -1.62 13.82
CA GLY A 56 11.67 -0.80 12.65
C GLY A 56 11.79 -1.59 11.34
N GLU A 57 11.62 -2.92 11.37
CA GLU A 57 11.72 -3.79 10.21
C GLU A 57 10.61 -3.50 9.19
N GLY A 58 10.95 -3.49 7.90
CA GLY A 58 10.02 -3.25 6.78
C GLY A 58 9.52 -1.80 6.64
N ILE A 59 9.81 -0.91 7.60
CA ILE A 59 9.33 0.47 7.56
C ILE A 59 9.97 1.26 6.41
N ASN A 60 11.31 1.21 6.30
CA ASN A 60 12.02 1.94 5.25
C ASN A 60 11.65 1.45 3.85
N GLU A 61 11.56 0.13 3.65
CA GLU A 61 11.13 -0.46 2.37
C GLU A 61 9.76 0.06 1.94
N GLY A 62 8.77 0.07 2.86
CA GLY A 62 7.44 0.57 2.57
C GLY A 62 7.42 2.06 2.22
N ILE A 63 8.18 2.88 2.97
CA ILE A 63 8.30 4.32 2.72
C ILE A 63 8.97 4.59 1.37
N GLU A 64 10.09 3.92 1.08
CA GLU A 64 10.81 4.07 -0.19
C GLU A 64 9.92 3.73 -1.39
N TRP A 65 9.15 2.64 -1.29
CA TRP A 65 8.19 2.29 -2.33
C TRP A 65 7.15 3.39 -2.53
N LEU A 66 6.56 3.91 -1.45
CA LEU A 66 5.58 5.00 -1.52
C LEU A 66 6.18 6.25 -2.18
N VAL A 67 7.38 6.66 -1.77
CA VAL A 67 8.09 7.81 -2.33
C VAL A 67 8.31 7.64 -3.83
N ASN A 68 8.72 6.46 -4.28
CA ASN A 68 8.92 6.16 -5.70
C ASN A 68 7.61 6.23 -6.48
N CYS A 69 6.52 5.69 -5.94
CA CYS A 69 5.19 5.82 -6.54
C CYS A 69 4.74 7.27 -6.63
N MET A 70 4.96 8.09 -5.59
CA MET A 70 4.58 9.50 -5.59
C MET A 70 5.37 10.32 -6.61
N LYS A 71 6.69 10.11 -6.71
CA LYS A 71 7.55 10.73 -7.74
C LYS A 71 7.12 10.38 -9.16
N ARG A 72 6.66 9.14 -9.39
CA ARG A 72 6.11 8.75 -10.69
C ARG A 72 4.76 9.42 -10.95
N ASN A 73 3.91 9.45 -9.93
CA ASN A 73 2.57 10.01 -10.04
C ASN A 73 2.59 11.53 -10.22
N SER A 74 3.59 12.26 -9.72
CA SER A 74 3.69 13.71 -9.98
C SER A 74 3.75 14.04 -11.47
N ASN A 75 4.23 13.11 -12.30
CA ASN A 75 4.31 13.29 -13.76
C ASN A 75 3.08 12.71 -14.49
N ILE A 76 2.59 11.54 -14.07
CA ILE A 76 1.51 10.80 -14.78
C ILE A 76 0.11 11.23 -14.31
N ARG A 77 -0.01 11.71 -13.07
CA ARG A 77 -1.22 12.23 -12.44
C ARG A 77 -0.84 13.36 -11.48
N PRO A 78 -0.42 14.53 -12.00
CA PRO A 78 -0.12 15.67 -11.15
C PRO A 78 -1.33 15.99 -10.26
N PRO A 79 -1.12 16.48 -9.02
CA PRO A 79 -2.20 16.99 -8.20
C PRO A 79 -3.00 18.00 -9.02
N HIS A 80 -4.32 17.83 -9.07
CA HIS A 80 -5.21 18.88 -9.55
C HIS A 80 -5.17 19.95 -8.47
N ASN A 81 -4.25 20.93 -8.60
CA ASN A 81 -4.45 22.21 -7.96
C ASN A 81 -5.58 22.89 -8.74
N GLU A 82 -6.80 22.46 -8.50
CA GLU A 82 -7.95 23.28 -8.81
C GLU A 82 -7.92 24.40 -7.76
N GLU A 83 -7.18 25.46 -8.09
CA GLU A 83 -7.56 26.79 -7.63
C GLU A 83 -8.92 27.09 -8.28
N GLU A 84 -9.99 26.62 -7.65
CA GLU A 84 -11.34 27.22 -7.77
C GLU A 84 -11.68 27.95 -6.47
#